data_AF-A0A7S1F5C9-F1
#
_entry.id   AF-A0A7S1F5C9-F1
#
_cell.length_a   1.000
_cell.length_b   1.000
_cell.length_c   1.000
_cell.angle_alpha   90.00
_cell.angle_beta   90.00
_cell.angle_gamma   90.00
#
_symmetry.space_group_name_H-M   'P 1'
#
loop_
_entity.id
_entity.type
_entity.pdbx_description
1 polymer ?
#
loop_
_entity_poly.entity_id
_entity_poly.type
_entity_poly.pdbx_seq_one_letter_code
_entity_poly.pdbx_strand_id
1 'polypeptide(L)'
;SKRKNVGALRTMETAPGRATDAQEVLVRIVRISGNFLESVRLPSTSTVLAVKRCIEDRLSIPLRRQRLVQGYEQVCNKVMLAHLQEPITLTLVELAYVTGEVGDALLHAAEHGEESCVEQLLNVPVLPDHADALGQTGLFISSLHGHVEVARHLLEASASVDRETESGWVPLHIAAQHGHVE
;
A
#
# COMPACT_ATOMS: atom_id res chain seq x y z
N SER A 1 2.21 8.55 -79.18
CA SER A 1 2.90 9.83 -78.97
C SER A 1 3.32 10.00 -77.51
N LYS A 2 4.60 10.34 -77.31
CA LYS A 2 5.27 10.93 -76.12
C LYS A 2 5.24 10.11 -74.81
N ARG A 3 6.33 9.46 -74.38
CA ARG A 3 7.66 9.92 -73.87
C ARG A 3 7.65 10.52 -72.45
N LYS A 4 8.42 9.84 -71.57
CA LYS A 4 9.35 10.34 -70.50
C LYS A 4 8.68 10.94 -69.25
N ASN A 5 9.25 10.94 -68.04
CA ASN A 5 10.53 10.53 -67.43
C ASN A 5 10.28 10.50 -65.90
N VAL A 6 10.76 9.49 -65.14
CA VAL A 6 11.94 9.53 -64.23
C VAL A 6 11.82 10.46 -63.00
N GLY A 7 11.91 9.86 -61.80
CA GLY A 7 12.86 10.31 -60.76
C GLY A 7 12.33 10.75 -59.40
N ALA A 8 13.14 10.44 -58.37
CA ALA A 8 13.14 10.85 -56.95
C ALA A 8 12.22 10.05 -56.00
N LEU A 9 12.73 9.05 -55.27
CA LEU A 9 13.53 9.17 -54.02
C LEU A 9 13.00 10.24 -53.07
N ARG A 10 12.27 9.82 -52.03
CA ARG A 10 12.51 10.32 -50.66
C ARG A 10 12.00 9.33 -49.62
N THR A 11 12.97 8.58 -49.10
CA THR A 11 13.04 8.15 -47.71
C THR A 11 12.43 9.20 -46.77
N MET A 12 11.41 8.82 -46.02
CA MET A 12 11.14 9.44 -44.72
C MET A 12 11.29 8.35 -43.67
N GLU A 13 12.57 8.07 -43.43
CA GLU A 13 13.08 7.74 -42.12
C GLU A 13 12.65 8.85 -41.15
N THR A 14 11.88 8.49 -40.12
CA THR A 14 11.84 9.22 -38.86
C THR A 14 11.62 8.20 -37.75
N ALA A 15 12.71 7.53 -37.37
CA ALA A 15 12.87 7.00 -36.01
C ALA A 15 13.28 8.16 -35.09
N PRO A 16 13.41 7.98 -33.76
CA PRO A 16 12.75 7.05 -32.84
C PRO A 16 12.14 7.80 -31.64
N GLY A 17 10.87 7.55 -31.30
CA GLY A 17 10.35 7.89 -29.98
C GLY A 17 10.82 6.84 -28.97
N ARG A 18 11.95 7.08 -28.30
CA ARG A 18 12.44 6.28 -27.16
C ARG A 18 11.34 6.13 -26.11
N ALA A 19 10.55 5.07 -26.18
CA ALA A 19 10.05 4.45 -24.97
C ALA A 19 11.28 3.85 -24.30
N THR A 20 11.64 4.36 -23.13
CA THR A 20 12.65 3.75 -22.27
C THR A 20 12.38 2.25 -22.22
N ASP A 21 13.34 1.45 -22.71
CA ASP A 21 13.37 0.00 -22.62
C ASP A 21 13.51 -0.37 -21.14
N ALA A 22 12.43 -0.18 -20.40
CA ALA A 22 12.34 -0.51 -19.00
C ALA A 22 12.15 -2.01 -18.96
N GLN A 23 13.26 -2.76 -18.91
CA GLN A 23 13.29 -4.22 -18.79
C GLN A 23 12.18 -4.67 -17.83
N GLU A 24 11.09 -5.21 -18.36
CA GLU A 24 9.96 -5.66 -17.55
C GLU A 24 10.34 -6.99 -16.90
N VAL A 25 10.20 -7.07 -15.59
CA VAL A 25 10.47 -8.29 -14.84
C VAL A 25 9.17 -8.91 -14.39
N LEU A 26 9.06 -10.23 -14.57
CA LEU A 26 7.94 -11.01 -14.10
C LEU A 26 8.18 -11.44 -12.66
N VAL A 27 7.38 -10.89 -11.74
CA VAL A 27 7.38 -11.28 -10.34
C VAL A 27 6.28 -12.32 -10.13
N ARG A 28 6.67 -13.53 -9.69
CA ARG A 28 5.73 -14.58 -9.31
C ARG A 28 5.45 -14.49 -7.82
N ILE A 29 4.19 -14.40 -7.44
CA ILE A 29 3.73 -14.34 -6.06
C ILE A 29 3.14 -15.70 -5.69
N VAL A 30 3.63 -16.29 -4.61
CA VAL A 30 3.18 -17.60 -4.11
C VAL A 30 2.81 -17.50 -2.62
N ARG A 31 1.91 -18.36 -2.14
CA ARG A 31 1.67 -18.52 -0.69
C ARG A 31 2.82 -19.28 -0.04
N ILE A 32 2.88 -19.21 1.30
CA ILE A 32 3.76 -20.07 2.12
C ILE A 32 3.54 -21.57 1.87
N SER A 33 2.35 -21.97 1.42
CA SER A 33 2.03 -23.35 1.07
C SER A 33 2.60 -23.78 -0.30
N GLY A 34 3.28 -22.87 -1.02
CA GLY A 34 3.79 -23.10 -2.38
C GLY A 34 2.75 -22.89 -3.49
N ASN A 35 1.51 -22.54 -3.14
CA ASN A 35 0.46 -22.30 -4.12
C ASN A 35 0.69 -20.97 -4.86
N PHE A 36 0.57 -21.00 -6.19
CA PHE A 36 0.63 -19.80 -7.01
C PHE A 36 -0.57 -18.89 -6.71
N LEU A 37 -0.30 -17.62 -6.41
CA LEU A 37 -1.31 -16.59 -6.23
C LEU A 37 -1.49 -15.80 -7.51
N GLU A 38 -0.41 -15.14 -7.95
CA GLU A 38 -0.47 -14.21 -9.06
C GLU A 38 0.90 -13.98 -9.69
N SER A 39 0.92 -13.41 -10.89
CA SER A 39 2.13 -12.92 -11.52
C SER A 39 1.94 -11.46 -11.96
N VAL A 40 2.92 -10.65 -11.61
CA VAL A 40 2.89 -9.20 -11.82
C VAL A 40 4.07 -8.82 -12.70
N ARG A 41 3.82 -8.06 -13.76
CA ARG A 41 4.86 -7.47 -14.62
C ARG A 41 5.08 -6.04 -14.19
N LEU A 42 6.32 -5.74 -13.78
CA LEU A 42 6.73 -4.40 -13.37
C LEU A 42 8.08 -4.06 -14.01
N PRO A 43 8.36 -2.78 -14.26
CA PRO A 43 9.70 -2.33 -14.65
C PRO A 43 10.76 -2.80 -13.64
N SER A 44 11.93 -3.22 -14.09
CA SER A 44 13.07 -3.62 -13.25
C SER A 44 13.52 -2.52 -12.28
N THR A 45 13.26 -1.25 -12.63
CA THR A 45 13.51 -0.07 -11.80
C THR A 45 12.52 0.09 -10.65
N SER A 46 11.44 -0.68 -10.62
CA SER A 46 10.44 -0.64 -9.56
C SER A 46 10.97 -1.25 -8.27
N THR A 47 10.38 -0.88 -7.14
CA THR A 47 10.71 -1.44 -5.83
C THR A 47 9.73 -2.52 -5.41
N VAL A 48 10.09 -3.28 -4.39
CA VAL A 48 9.23 -4.28 -3.76
C VAL A 48 7.94 -3.65 -3.21
N LEU A 49 7.97 -2.37 -2.84
CA LEU A 49 6.75 -1.62 -2.49
C LEU A 49 5.73 -1.62 -3.65
N ALA A 50 6.17 -1.49 -4.90
CA ALA A 50 5.28 -1.54 -6.06
C ALA A 50 4.61 -2.92 -6.19
N VAL A 51 5.34 -4.00 -5.89
CA VAL A 51 4.76 -5.36 -5.83
C VAL A 51 3.73 -5.45 -4.72
N LYS A 52 4.02 -4.89 -3.54
CA LYS A 52 3.07 -4.92 -2.43
C LYS A 52 1.79 -4.13 -2.73
N ARG A 53 1.90 -2.95 -3.33
CA ARG A 53 0.74 -2.16 -3.77
C ARG A 53 -0.10 -2.93 -4.77
N CYS A 54 0.58 -3.62 -5.69
CA CYS A 54 -0.08 -4.47 -6.66
C CYS A 54 -0.84 -5.65 -6.02
N ILE A 55 -0.29 -6.24 -4.95
CA ILE A 55 -0.98 -7.27 -4.16
C ILE A 55 -2.18 -6.67 -3.41
N GLU A 56 -2.06 -5.46 -2.89
CA GLU A 56 -3.15 -4.76 -2.21
C GLU A 56 -4.32 -4.51 -3.16
N ASP A 57 -4.03 -3.98 -4.34
CA ASP A 57 -5.05 -3.66 -5.36
C ASP A 57 -5.79 -4.91 -5.86
N ARG A 58 -5.10 -6.06 -5.97
CA ARG A 58 -5.65 -7.26 -6.64
C ARG A 58 -6.14 -8.35 -5.69
N LEU A 59 -5.51 -8.49 -4.53
CA LEU A 59 -5.87 -9.48 -3.52
C LEU A 59 -6.58 -8.86 -2.32
N SER A 60 -6.71 -7.53 -2.28
CA SER A 60 -7.33 -6.78 -1.17
C SER A 60 -6.67 -7.08 0.19
N ILE A 61 -5.36 -7.34 0.15
CA ILE A 61 -4.53 -7.58 1.34
C ILE A 61 -3.80 -6.27 1.63
N PRO A 62 -4.04 -5.59 2.77
CA PRO A 62 -3.37 -4.34 3.10
C PRO A 62 -1.85 -4.45 3.11
N LEU A 63 -1.12 -3.43 2.63
CA LEU A 63 0.36 -3.39 2.55
C LEU A 63 1.06 -3.87 3.84
N ARG A 64 0.53 -3.45 4.99
CA ARG A 64 1.07 -3.73 6.33
C ARG A 64 0.92 -5.20 6.76
N ARG A 65 -0.03 -5.92 6.16
CA ARG A 65 -0.21 -7.37 6.37
C ARG A 65 0.62 -8.22 5.42
N GLN A 66 1.26 -7.61 4.43
CA GLN A 66 2.05 -8.31 3.43
C GLN A 66 3.52 -8.37 3.85
N ARG A 67 4.00 -9.57 4.20
CA ARG A 67 5.44 -9.85 4.31
C ARG A 67 5.89 -10.67 3.11
N LEU A 68 6.75 -10.08 2.28
CA LEU A 68 7.33 -10.73 1.11
C LEU A 68 8.69 -11.32 1.47
N VAL A 69 8.87 -12.58 1.13
CA VAL A 69 10.09 -13.35 1.39
C VAL A 69 10.57 -13.93 0.06
N GLN A 70 11.86 -13.82 -0.25
CA GLN A 70 12.47 -14.50 -1.39
C GLN A 70 13.36 -15.62 -0.84
N GLY A 71 13.02 -16.87 -1.15
CA GLY A 71 13.66 -18.02 -0.52
C GLY A 71 13.37 -18.05 1.00
N TYR A 72 14.38 -17.73 1.80
CA TYR A 72 14.30 -17.67 3.26
C TYR A 72 14.50 -16.26 3.83
N GLU A 73 14.81 -15.26 2.99
CA GLU A 73 15.10 -13.89 3.43
C GLU A 73 13.91 -12.96 3.22
N GLN A 74 13.63 -12.13 4.23
CA GLN A 74 12.64 -11.07 4.11
C GLN A 74 13.15 -9.98 3.16
N VAL A 75 12.32 -9.60 2.19
CA VAL A 75 12.68 -8.56 1.23
C VAL A 75 12.16 -7.21 1.69
N CYS A 76 13.05 -6.23 1.84
CA CYS A 76 12.69 -4.88 2.28
C CYS A 76 11.94 -4.12 1.17
N ASN A 77 10.99 -3.26 1.55
CA ASN A 77 10.17 -2.47 0.61
C ASN A 77 11.00 -1.61 -0.36
N LYS A 78 12.20 -1.16 0.06
CA LYS A 78 13.10 -0.30 -0.72
C LYS A 78 13.96 -1.05 -1.75
N VAL A 79 14.02 -2.38 -1.69
CA VAL A 79 14.83 -3.16 -2.64
C VAL A 79 14.23 -3.02 -4.04
N MET A 80 15.07 -2.72 -5.03
CA MET A 80 14.68 -2.68 -6.44
C MET A 80 14.57 -4.11 -6.99
N LEU A 81 13.61 -4.34 -7.89
CA LEU A 81 13.41 -5.65 -8.52
C LEU A 81 14.65 -6.13 -9.27
N ALA A 82 15.41 -5.21 -9.87
CA ALA A 82 16.68 -5.53 -10.54
C ALA A 82 17.75 -6.17 -9.62
N HIS A 83 17.65 -6.00 -8.29
CA HIS A 83 18.60 -6.59 -7.34
C HIS A 83 18.16 -7.96 -6.81
N LEU A 84 16.97 -8.44 -7.19
CA LEU A 84 16.47 -9.74 -6.78
C LEU A 84 16.99 -10.83 -7.70
N GLN A 85 17.21 -12.03 -7.16
CA GLN A 85 17.67 -13.16 -7.97
C GLN A 85 16.58 -13.62 -8.96
N GLU A 86 16.92 -13.77 -10.23
CA GLU A 86 16.03 -14.34 -11.24
C GLU A 86 16.01 -15.88 -11.14
N PRO A 87 14.82 -16.53 -11.21
CA PRO A 87 13.49 -15.94 -11.36
C PRO A 87 12.95 -15.31 -10.06
N ILE A 88 12.40 -14.10 -10.14
CA ILE A 88 11.84 -13.38 -8.98
C ILE A 88 10.57 -14.08 -8.51
N THR A 89 10.72 -14.93 -7.50
CA THR A 89 9.61 -15.64 -6.84
C THR A 89 9.51 -15.13 -5.41
N LEU A 90 8.44 -14.41 -5.11
CA LEU A 90 8.17 -13.86 -3.78
C LEU A 90 7.07 -14.67 -3.11
N THR A 91 7.38 -15.17 -1.92
CA THR A 91 6.44 -15.81 -1.03
C THR A 91 5.74 -14.72 -0.20
N LEU A 92 4.43 -14.61 -0.38
CA LEU A 92 3.57 -13.78 0.45
C LEU A 92 3.22 -14.54 1.73
N VAL A 93 3.65 -13.98 2.85
CA VAL A 93 3.20 -14.34 4.20
C VAL A 93 2.19 -13.29 4.62
N GLU A 94 0.92 -13.69 4.72
CA GLU A 94 -0.13 -12.84 5.29
C GLU A 94 0.02 -12.84 6.81
N LEU A 95 0.26 -11.66 7.37
CA LEU A 95 0.36 -11.49 8.82
C LEU A 95 -1.05 -11.39 9.42
N ALA A 96 -1.28 -12.12 10.51
CA ALA A 96 -2.45 -11.93 11.35
C ALA A 96 -2.33 -10.61 12.12
N TYR A 97 -3.46 -10.01 12.43
CA TYR A 97 -3.48 -8.82 13.28
C TYR A 97 -3.03 -9.17 14.70
N VAL A 98 -2.16 -8.34 15.26
CA VAL A 98 -1.82 -8.40 16.68
C VAL A 98 -2.98 -7.78 17.45
N THR A 99 -3.52 -8.51 18.42
CA THR A 99 -4.70 -8.10 19.20
C THR A 99 -4.30 -7.66 20.61
N GLY A 100 -4.99 -6.64 21.16
CA GLY A 100 -4.87 -6.23 22.55
C GLY A 100 -3.85 -5.12 22.76
N GLU A 101 -2.63 -5.45 23.14
CA GLU A 101 -1.66 -4.48 23.67
C GLU A 101 -1.24 -3.38 22.68
N VAL A 102 -0.96 -3.76 21.42
CA VAL A 102 -0.56 -2.81 20.36
C VAL A 102 -1.76 -1.95 19.93
N GLY A 103 -2.96 -2.53 19.95
CA GLY A 103 -4.19 -1.82 19.65
C GLY A 103 -4.49 -0.76 20.70
N ASP A 104 -4.40 -1.10 21.98
CA ASP A 104 -4.63 -0.16 23.08
C ASP A 104 -3.58 0.95 23.09
N ALA A 105 -2.31 0.62 22.78
CA ALA A 105 -1.26 1.61 22.60
C ALA A 105 -1.55 2.56 21.41
N LEU A 106 -2.15 2.05 20.33
CA LEU A 106 -2.56 2.87 19.18
C LEU A 106 -3.67 3.85 19.56
N LEU A 107 -4.63 3.43 20.38
CA LEU A 107 -5.69 4.30 20.89
C LEU A 107 -5.12 5.41 21.79
N HIS A 108 -4.22 5.06 22.69
CA HIS A 108 -3.57 6.03 23.58
C HIS A 108 -2.72 7.05 22.80
N ALA A 109 -1.95 6.59 21.81
CA ALA A 109 -1.20 7.48 20.93
C ALA A 109 -2.14 8.40 20.13
N ALA A 110 -3.30 7.89 19.71
CA ALA A 110 -4.30 8.68 19.01
C ALA A 110 -5.01 9.72 19.89
N GLU A 111 -5.18 9.45 21.19
CA GLU A 111 -5.71 10.40 22.17
C GLU A 111 -4.77 11.59 22.39
N HIS A 112 -3.46 11.32 22.46
CA HIS A 112 -2.44 12.33 22.70
C HIS A 112 -1.91 13.02 21.43
N GLY A 113 -2.33 12.58 20.24
CA GLY A 113 -1.87 13.16 18.98
C GLY A 113 -0.43 12.76 18.63
N GLU A 114 0.07 11.64 19.15
CA GLU A 114 1.46 11.19 18.97
C GLU A 114 1.67 10.57 17.59
N GLU A 115 1.84 11.42 16.58
CA GLU A 115 2.02 11.03 15.17
C GLU A 115 3.10 9.95 14.98
N SER A 116 4.29 10.16 15.54
CA SER A 116 5.41 9.22 15.37
C SER A 116 5.13 7.85 16.00
N CYS A 117 4.44 7.81 17.14
CA CYS A 117 4.04 6.56 17.77
C CYS A 117 2.98 5.84 16.94
N VAL A 118 1.98 6.57 16.42
CA VAL A 118 0.96 6.03 15.53
C VAL A 118 1.60 5.44 14.27
N GLU A 119 2.52 6.15 13.62
CA GLU A 119 3.23 5.64 12.44
C GLU A 119 4.01 4.35 12.75
N GLN A 120 4.72 4.30 13.88
CA GLN A 120 5.47 3.12 14.31
C GLN A 120 4.56 1.92 14.63
N LEU A 121 3.45 2.15 15.32
CA LEU A 121 2.48 1.10 15.66
C LEU A 121 1.79 0.57 14.40
N LEU A 122 1.45 1.46 13.46
CA LEU A 122 0.89 1.09 12.16
C LEU A 122 1.91 0.40 11.24
N ASN A 123 3.23 0.49 11.50
CA ASN A 123 4.21 -0.31 10.76
C ASN A 123 4.20 -1.80 11.17
N VAL A 124 3.51 -2.15 12.26
CA VAL A 124 3.22 -3.53 12.69
C VAL A 124 1.85 -3.92 12.11
N PRO A 125 1.55 -5.22 11.87
CA PRO A 125 0.20 -5.67 11.53
C PRO A 125 -0.76 -5.49 12.73
N VAL A 126 -1.11 -4.26 13.06
CA VAL A 126 -2.17 -3.89 14.00
C VAL A 126 -3.45 -3.63 13.21
N LEU A 127 -4.61 -3.93 13.82
CA LEU A 127 -5.89 -3.58 13.22
C LEU A 127 -6.08 -2.06 13.34
N PRO A 128 -6.16 -1.31 12.23
CA PRO A 128 -6.39 0.14 12.28
C PRO A 128 -7.72 0.49 12.96
N ASP A 129 -8.69 -0.41 12.82
CA ASP A 129 -10.01 -0.34 13.45
C ASP A 129 -10.07 -1.05 14.80
N HIS A 130 -8.92 -1.26 15.47
CA HIS A 130 -8.95 -1.65 16.88
C HIS A 130 -9.79 -0.61 17.64
N ALA A 131 -10.68 -1.10 18.49
CA ALA A 131 -11.61 -0.28 19.23
C ALA A 131 -11.55 -0.64 20.72
N ASP A 132 -11.75 0.36 21.57
CA ASP A 132 -11.88 0.14 23.00
C ASP A 132 -13.22 -0.52 23.37
N ALA A 133 -13.46 -0.64 24.68
CA ALA A 133 -14.69 -1.18 25.24
C ALA A 133 -15.95 -0.35 24.93
N LEU A 134 -15.83 0.85 24.38
CA LEU A 134 -16.93 1.73 23.97
C LEU A 134 -17.13 1.74 22.44
N GLY A 135 -16.37 0.91 21.72
CA GLY A 135 -16.37 0.89 20.26
C GLY A 135 -15.64 2.08 19.63
N GLN A 136 -14.87 2.84 20.41
CA GLN A 136 -14.10 3.99 19.91
C GLN A 136 -12.82 3.51 19.25
N THR A 137 -12.68 3.80 17.96
CA THR A 137 -11.46 3.52 17.19
C THR A 137 -10.44 4.65 17.33
N GLY A 138 -9.20 4.39 16.93
CA GLY A 138 -8.18 5.46 16.86
C GLY A 138 -8.63 6.63 15.99
N LEU A 139 -9.41 6.38 14.93
CA LEU A 139 -9.94 7.42 14.06
C LEU A 139 -11.02 8.24 14.78
N PHE A 140 -11.88 7.60 15.56
CA PHE A 140 -12.86 8.29 16.40
C PHE A 140 -12.17 9.17 17.46
N ILE A 141 -11.18 8.62 18.17
CA ILE A 141 -10.46 9.31 19.24
C ILE A 141 -9.66 10.51 18.69
N SER A 142 -8.95 10.35 17.58
CA SER A 142 -8.25 11.47 16.93
C SER A 142 -9.21 12.53 16.41
N SER A 143 -10.37 12.13 15.87
CA SER A 143 -11.44 13.05 15.44
C SER A 143 -12.08 13.80 16.60
N LEU A 144 -12.22 13.18 17.77
CA LEU A 144 -12.71 13.83 18.99
C LEU A 144 -11.76 14.95 19.45
N HIS A 145 -10.45 14.71 19.38
CA HIS A 145 -9.43 15.64 19.84
C HIS A 145 -8.94 16.62 18.77
N GLY A 146 -9.30 16.42 17.50
CA GLY A 146 -8.87 17.27 16.38
C GLY A 146 -7.47 16.95 15.86
N HIS A 147 -6.96 15.73 16.09
CA HIS A 147 -5.62 15.31 15.66
C HIS A 147 -5.63 14.86 14.18
N VAL A 148 -5.66 15.83 13.27
CA VAL A 148 -5.77 15.60 11.81
C VAL A 148 -4.66 14.71 11.27
N GLU A 149 -3.40 14.92 11.69
CA GLU A 149 -2.28 14.11 11.21
C GLU A 149 -2.38 12.64 11.65
N VAL A 150 -2.84 12.39 12.89
CA VAL A 150 -3.11 11.02 13.34
C VAL A 150 -4.23 10.39 12.51
N ALA A 151 -5.32 11.12 12.26
CA ALA A 151 -6.40 10.66 11.41
C ALA A 151 -5.90 10.30 10.00
N ARG A 152 -5.03 11.13 9.41
CA ARG A 152 -4.39 10.86 8.12
C ARG A 152 -3.61 9.55 8.12
N HIS A 153 -2.75 9.31 9.12
CA HIS A 153 -1.98 8.05 9.21
C HIS A 153 -2.88 6.82 9.35
N LEU A 154 -3.98 6.93 10.10
CA LEU A 154 -4.96 5.85 10.25
C LEU A 154 -5.72 5.57 8.95
N LEU A 155 -6.10 6.62 8.20
CA LEU A 155 -6.72 6.48 6.88
C LEU A 155 -5.77 5.85 5.86
N GLU A 156 -4.49 6.24 5.88
CA GLU A 156 -3.43 5.59 5.11
C GLU A 156 -3.20 4.13 5.52
N ALA A 157 -3.64 3.74 6.72
CA ALA A 157 -3.69 2.35 7.16
C ALA A 157 -4.98 1.62 6.79
N SER A 158 -5.85 2.22 5.99
CA SER A 158 -7.16 1.69 5.63
C SER A 158 -8.09 1.52 6.83
N ALA A 159 -8.02 2.45 7.80
CA ALA A 159 -9.03 2.55 8.84
C ALA A 159 -10.39 2.95 8.24
N SER A 160 -11.46 2.38 8.79
CA SER A 160 -12.84 2.65 8.38
C SER A 160 -13.33 3.98 8.93
N VAL A 161 -13.78 4.86 8.03
CA VAL A 161 -14.38 6.17 8.36
C VAL A 161 -15.79 6.05 8.91
N ASP A 162 -16.49 4.95 8.60
CA ASP A 162 -17.91 4.75 8.92
C ASP A 162 -18.10 3.82 10.12
N ARG A 163 -17.04 3.59 10.91
CA ARG A 163 -17.12 2.70 12.07
C ARG A 163 -17.89 3.40 13.20
N GLU A 164 -19.03 2.81 13.55
CA GLU A 164 -19.89 3.28 14.63
C GLU A 164 -19.36 2.83 16.00
N THR A 165 -19.41 3.73 16.97
CA THR A 165 -19.27 3.41 18.40
C THR A 165 -20.49 2.65 18.92
N GLU A 166 -20.44 2.16 20.15
CA GLU A 166 -21.62 1.54 20.79
C GLU A 166 -22.82 2.50 20.90
N SER A 167 -22.57 3.81 20.90
CA SER A 167 -23.60 4.85 20.90
C SER A 167 -24.10 5.24 19.51
N GLY A 168 -23.60 4.61 18.43
CA GLY A 168 -23.97 4.89 17.04
C GLY A 168 -23.30 6.14 16.45
N TRP A 169 -22.20 6.62 17.04
CA TRP A 169 -21.49 7.78 16.53
C TRP A 169 -20.36 7.35 15.60
N VAL A 170 -20.16 8.09 14.50
CA VAL A 170 -19.01 7.91 13.61
C VAL A 170 -17.99 9.03 13.84
N PRO A 171 -16.71 8.86 13.46
CA PRO A 171 -15.68 9.89 13.58
C PRO A 171 -16.09 11.28 13.05
N LEU A 172 -16.84 11.33 11.94
CA LEU A 172 -17.32 12.60 11.38
C LEU A 172 -18.36 13.30 12.28
N HIS A 173 -19.24 12.56 12.97
CA HIS A 173 -20.22 13.14 13.90
C HIS A 173 -19.50 13.88 15.03
N ILE A 174 -18.45 13.27 15.58
CA ILE A 174 -17.72 13.85 16.72
C ILE A 174 -16.82 15.01 16.29
N ALA A 175 -16.15 14.91 15.13
CA ALA A 175 -15.38 16.02 14.55
C ALA A 175 -16.27 17.26 14.31
N ALA A 176 -17.45 17.05 13.70
CA ALA A 176 -18.40 18.13 13.45
C ALA A 176 -18.97 18.72 14.75
N GLN A 177 -19.25 17.88 15.77
CA GLN A 177 -19.73 18.35 17.07
C GLN A 177 -18.71 19.23 17.79
N HIS A 178 -17.42 18.90 17.67
CA HIS A 178 -16.33 19.65 18.29
C HIS A 178 -15.79 20.80 17.41
N GLY A 179 -16.27 20.93 16.18
CA GLY A 179 -15.89 22.00 15.26
C GLY A 179 -14.55 21.78 14.55
N HIS A 180 -14.07 20.54 14.46
CA HIS A 180 -12.85 20.17 13.74
C HIS A 180 -13.17 20.01 12.25
N VAL A 181 -12.70 20.95 11.43
CA VAL A 181 -13.04 21.08 10.00
C VAL A 181 -11.84 20.95 9.06
N GLU A 182 -10.65 20.76 9.61
CA GLU A 182 -9.40 20.54 8.87
C GLU A 182 -9.22 19.06 8.52
#